data_AF-A0A7K0URN6-F1
#
_entry.id   AF-A0A7K0URN6-F1
#
_cell.length_a   1.000
_cell.length_b   1.000
_cell.length_c   1.000
_cell.angle_alpha   90.00
_cell.angle_beta   90.00
_cell.angle_gamma   90.00
#
_symmetry.space_group_name_H-M   'P 1'
#
loop_
_entity.id
_entity.type
_entity.pdbx_description
1 polymer ?
#
loop_
_entity_poly.entity_id
_entity_poly.type
_entity_poly.pdbx_seq_one_letter_code
_entity_poly.pdbx_strand_id
1 'polypeptide(L)' 'MHQTTEHHPAFEEYCECLYELDEDQIELIQARIADRLNVSRASVSEMIKRMQTEGLVD' A
#
# COMPACT_ATOMS: atom_id res chain seq x y z
N MET A 1 10.53 -18.27 -20.22
CA MET A 1 10.06 -18.44 -18.83
C MET A 1 9.44 -17.11 -18.45
N HIS A 2 8.10 -17.03 -18.40
CA HIS A 2 7.46 -15.80 -17.94
C HIS A 2 7.68 -15.76 -16.42
N GLN A 3 8.70 -15.04 -15.98
CA GLN A 3 8.78 -14.62 -14.60
C GLN A 3 7.55 -13.73 -14.40
N THR A 4 6.52 -14.26 -13.75
CA THR A 4 5.42 -13.45 -13.25
C THR A 4 6.06 -12.53 -12.23
N THR A 5 6.59 -11.39 -12.67
CA THR A 5 7.06 -10.35 -11.78
C THR A 5 5.82 -9.93 -11.00
N GLU A 6 5.71 -10.40 -9.76
CA GLU A 6 4.70 -9.93 -8.84
C GLU A 6 4.82 -8.41 -8.82
N HIS A 7 3.82 -7.72 -9.36
CA HIS A 7 3.83 -6.27 -9.44
C HIS A 7 3.61 -5.75 -8.03
N HIS A 8 4.72 -5.43 -7.35
CA HIS A 8 4.69 -4.76 -6.06
C HIS A 8 4.62 -3.25 -6.33
N PRO A 9 3.55 -2.56 -5.88
CA PRO A 9 3.43 -1.13 -6.05
C PRO A 9 4.60 -0.40 -5.40
N ALA A 10 5.01 0.73 -5.98
CA ALA A 10 6.05 1.58 -5.42
C ALA A 10 5.55 2.28 -4.14
N PHE A 11 6.48 2.83 -3.35
CA PHE A 11 6.11 3.65 -2.18
C PHE A 11 5.18 4.81 -2.55
N GLU A 12 5.41 5.42 -3.72
CA GLU A 12 4.60 6.53 -4.23
C GLU A 12 3.13 6.13 -4.38
N GLU A 13 2.83 4.96 -4.95
CA GLU A 13 1.45 4.47 -5.12
C GLU A 13 0.76 4.21 -3.78
N TYR A 14 1.50 3.74 -2.77
CA TYR A 14 0.96 3.61 -1.41
C TYR A 14 0.67 4.97 -0.78
N CYS A 15 1.56 5.96 -0.96
CA CYS A 15 1.32 7.32 -0.49
C CYS A 15 0.08 7.91 -1.18
N GLU A 16 -0.01 7.85 -2.51
CA GLU A 16 -1.17 8.33 -3.26
C GLU A 16 -2.47 7.68 -2.76
N CYS A 17 -2.48 6.35 -2.61
CA CYS A 17 -3.63 5.64 -2.07
C CYS A 17 -4.01 6.12 -0.66
N LEU A 18 -3.04 6.33 0.23
CA LEU A 18 -3.32 6.82 1.59
C LEU A 18 -3.91 8.23 1.56
N TYR A 19 -3.33 9.13 0.76
CA TYR A 19 -3.81 10.51 0.62
C TYR A 19 -5.22 10.56 0.04
N GLU A 20 -5.48 9.85 -1.06
CA GLU A 20 -6.83 9.84 -1.66
C GLU A 20 -7.89 9.32 -0.67
N LEU A 21 -7.56 8.28 0.10
CA LEU A 21 -8.48 7.72 1.09
C LEU A 21 -8.77 8.70 2.24
N ASP A 22 -7.75 9.45 2.68
CA ASP A 22 -7.88 10.49 3.70
C ASP A 22 -8.69 11.68 3.18
N GLU A 23 -8.42 12.16 1.97
CA GLU A 23 -9.16 13.25 1.32
C GLU A 23 -10.65 12.93 1.13
N ASP A 24 -10.97 11.68 0.78
CA ASP A 24 -12.34 11.18 0.70
C ASP A 24 -12.98 10.90 2.09
N GLN A 25 -12.29 11.21 3.19
CA GLN A 25 -12.73 10.98 4.58
C GLN A 25 -13.05 9.51 4.88
N ILE A 26 -12.35 8.58 4.22
CA ILE A 26 -12.61 7.16 4.36
C ILE A 26 -11.52 6.49 5.21
N GLU A 27 -11.94 5.68 6.18
CA GLU A 27 -11.07 5.03 7.17
C GLU A 27 -9.87 4.25 6.60
N LEU A 28 -8.65 4.67 6.93
CA LEU A 28 -7.40 4.07 6.46
C LEU A 28 -7.15 2.68 7.07
N ILE A 29 -7.71 1.64 6.47
CA ILE A 29 -7.48 0.24 6.85
C ILE A 29 -6.72 -0.53 5.76
N GLN A 30 -5.79 -1.39 6.17
CA GLN A 30 -4.94 -2.18 5.26
C GLN A 30 -5.75 -3.03 4.25
N ALA A 31 -6.91 -3.54 4.67
CA ALA A 31 -7.78 -4.31 3.80
C ALA A 31 -8.25 -3.52 2.58
N ARG A 32 -8.42 -2.21 2.73
CA ARG A 32 -8.90 -1.33 1.66
C ARG A 32 -7.77 -0.84 0.77
N ILE A 33 -6.59 -0.61 1.35
CA ILE A 33 -5.38 -0.35 0.58
C ILE A 33 -5.05 -1.55 -0.32
N ALA A 34 -5.19 -2.78 0.22
CA ALA A 34 -4.98 -4.01 -0.53
C ALA A 34 -5.94 -4.14 -1.73
N ASP A 35 -7.21 -3.80 -1.52
CA ASP A 35 -8.23 -3.81 -2.57
C ASP A 35 -7.96 -2.75 -3.65
N ARG A 36 -7.69 -1.49 -3.25
CA ARG A 36 -7.44 -0.36 -4.17
C ARG A 36 -6.17 -0.55 -5.00
N LEU A 37 -5.10 -1.07 -4.39
CA LEU A 37 -3.83 -1.34 -5.06
C LEU A 37 -3.77 -2.72 -5.74
N ASN A 38 -4.84 -3.52 -5.63
CA ASN A 38 -4.94 -4.88 -6.16
C ASN A 38 -3.76 -5.79 -5.76
N VAL A 39 -3.41 -5.75 -4.47
CA VAL A 39 -2.32 -6.54 -3.87
C VAL A 39 -2.83 -7.38 -2.70
N SER A 40 -2.01 -8.33 -2.26
CA SER A 40 -2.34 -9.11 -1.07
C SER A 40 -2.24 -8.25 0.21
N ARG A 41 -3.07 -8.57 1.22
CA ARG A 41 -2.96 -7.95 2.55
C ARG A 41 -1.58 -8.16 3.20
N ALA A 42 -0.91 -9.28 2.91
CA ALA A 42 0.45 -9.53 3.39
C ALA A 42 1.44 -8.52 2.78
N SER A 43 1.33 -8.27 1.47
CA SER A 43 2.16 -7.28 0.77
C SER A 43 1.95 -5.86 1.31
N VAL A 44 0.71 -5.49 1.63
CA VAL A 44 0.42 -4.21 2.31
C VAL A 44 1.08 -4.15 3.67
N SER A 45 0.94 -5.18 4.50
CA SER A 45 1.54 -5.19 5.83
C SER A 45 3.06 -5.10 5.78
N GLU A 46 3.70 -5.78 4.82
CA GLU A 46 5.16 -5.67 4.60
C GLU A 46 5.55 -4.27 4.14
N MET A 47 4.80 -3.68 3.22
CA MET A 47 5.08 -2.34 2.72
C MET A 47 4.92 -1.28 3.82
N ILE A 48 3.83 -1.31 4.58
CA ILE A 48 3.61 -0.39 5.70
C ILE A 48 4.75 -0.49 6.72
N LYS A 49 5.20 -1.70 7.06
CA LYS A 49 6.35 -1.90 7.95
C LYS A 49 7.64 -1.29 7.39
N ARG A 50 7.86 -1.38 6.07
CA ARG A 50 8.99 -0.72 5.41
C ARG A 50 8.83 0.80 5.47
N MET A 51 7.65 1.34 5.17
CA MET A 51 7.37 2.77 5.27
C MET A 51 7.57 3.32 6.69
N GLN A 52 7.18 2.57 7.73
CA GLN A 52 7.47 2.92 9.13
C GLN A 52 8.98 2.94 9.42
N THR A 53 9.71 1.96 8.88
CA THR A 53 11.19 1.90 9.04
C THR A 53 11.87 3.10 8.38
N GLU A 54 11.36 3.55 7.24
CA GLU A 54 11.84 4.73 6.51
C GLU A 54 11.31 6.06 7.09
N GLY A 55 10.41 6.02 8.09
CA GLY A 55 9.84 7.22 8.73
C GLY A 55 8.77 7.94 7.90
N LEU A 56 8.11 7.24 6.98
CA LEU A 56 7.07 7.79 6.10
C LEU A 56 5.66 7.71 6.70
N VAL A 57 5.41 6.75 7.60
CA VAL A 57 4.12 6.52 8.27
C VAL A 57 4.35 6.07 9.73
N ASP A 58 3.37 6.28 10.61
CA ASP A 58 3.39 5.89 12.03
C ASP A 58 2.33 4.80 12.32
#